data_AF-A0A2N1V8M2-F1
#
_entry.id   AF-A0A2N1V8M2-F1
#
_cell.length_a   1.000
_cell.length_b   1.000
_cell.length_c   1.000
_cell.angle_alpha   90.00
_cell.angle_beta   90.00
_cell.angle_gamma   90.00
#
_symmetry.space_group_name_H-M   'P 1'
#
loop_
_entity.id
_entity.type
_entity.pdbx_description
1 polymer ?
#
loop_
_entity_poly.entity_id
_entity_poly.type
_entity_poly.pdbx_seq_one_letter_code
_entity_poly.pdbx_strand_id
1 'polypeptide(L)'
;MIIRLMNNHTANTPFSSKWVDVAPEMKGRNEKVVSLQISWSGIAGPMTGHLMLIGSNDQSNAGYRKMYRINSSNNFDDSELIVIRQVFKYFKIEYIPVGIISGQISAHLYYK
;
A
#
# COMPACT_ATOMS: atom_id res chain seq x y z
N MET A 1 12.59 5.93 8.95
CA MET A 1 12.87 5.87 7.49
C MET A 1 11.55 5.81 6.71
N ILE A 2 11.43 6.48 5.55
CA ILE A 2 10.23 6.41 4.70
C ILE A 2 10.59 5.75 3.37
N ILE A 3 9.85 4.72 2.96
CA ILE A 3 9.94 4.09 1.64
C ILE A 3 8.67 4.44 0.87
N ARG A 4 8.82 5.06 -0.31
CA ARG A 4 7.70 5.38 -1.18
C ARG A 4 7.45 4.19 -2.11
N LEU A 5 6.40 3.41 -1.84
CA LEU A 5 6.00 2.31 -2.71
C LEU A 5 5.33 2.83 -3.97
N MET A 6 4.51 3.86 -3.81
CA MET A 6 3.78 4.55 -4.86
C MET A 6 3.76 6.03 -4.49
N ASN A 7 4.08 6.93 -5.42
CA ASN A 7 4.16 8.36 -5.15
C ASN A 7 3.51 9.16 -6.28
N ASN A 8 2.37 9.79 -5.99
CA ASN A 8 1.55 10.55 -6.93
C ASN A 8 1.28 9.77 -8.22
N HIS A 9 1.00 8.48 -8.07
CA HIS A 9 0.70 7.59 -9.19
C HIS A 9 -0.65 7.93 -9.79
N THR A 10 -0.73 7.95 -11.11
CA THR A 10 -1.96 8.28 -11.83
C THR A 10 -3.04 7.24 -11.53
N ALA A 11 -4.19 7.68 -11.01
CA ALA A 11 -5.22 6.78 -10.51
C ALA A 11 -5.95 5.96 -11.61
N ASN A 12 -5.78 6.28 -12.89
CA ASN A 12 -6.40 5.51 -13.97
C ASN A 12 -5.50 4.38 -14.52
N THR A 13 -4.27 4.23 -14.02
CA THR A 13 -3.35 3.16 -14.44
C THR A 13 -3.15 2.14 -13.33
N PRO A 14 -3.11 0.83 -13.66
CA PRO A 14 -2.80 -0.20 -12.69
C PRO A 14 -1.35 -0.07 -12.20
N PHE A 15 -1.09 -0.58 -10.99
CA PHE A 15 0.24 -0.56 -10.39
C PHE A 15 0.51 -1.82 -9.58
N SER A 16 1.76 -2.26 -9.57
CA SER A 16 2.24 -3.35 -8.73
C SER A 16 3.63 -3.00 -8.22
N SER A 17 3.81 -2.97 -6.89
CA SER A 17 5.13 -2.70 -6.31
C SER A 17 6.02 -3.94 -6.39
N LYS A 18 7.34 -3.73 -6.28
CA LYS A 18 8.25 -4.80 -5.88
C LYS A 18 7.89 -5.30 -4.48
N TRP A 19 8.31 -6.52 -4.16
CA TRP A 19 8.28 -7.03 -2.78
C TRP A 19 9.25 -6.22 -1.91
N VAL A 20 8.79 -5.88 -0.71
CA VAL A 20 9.57 -5.18 0.32
C VAL A 20 9.78 -6.15 1.47
N ASP A 21 11.04 -6.32 1.86
CA ASP A 21 11.40 -7.04 3.07
C ASP A 21 11.14 -6.15 4.29
N VAL A 22 10.22 -6.56 5.14
CA VAL A 22 9.85 -5.87 6.39
C VAL A 22 10.46 -6.54 7.62
N ALA A 23 11.20 -7.64 7.44
CA ALA A 23 11.91 -8.35 8.50
C ALA A 23 13.35 -8.71 8.08
N PRO A 24 14.19 -7.74 7.66
CA PRO A 24 15.60 -8.02 7.40
C PRO A 24 16.24 -8.42 8.73
N GLU A 25 16.69 -9.67 8.82
CA GLU A 25 17.30 -10.33 9.98
C GLU A 25 17.58 -9.40 11.18
N MET A 26 16.59 -9.20 12.04
CA MET A 26 16.68 -8.28 13.17
C MET A 26 17.46 -8.91 14.33
N LYS A 27 18.75 -9.19 14.13
CA LYS A 27 19.68 -9.31 15.26
C LYS A 27 19.99 -7.90 15.78
N GLY A 28 19.22 -7.46 16.78
CA GLY A 28 19.64 -6.35 17.66
C GLY A 28 19.09 -4.95 17.34
N ARG A 29 18.10 -4.78 16.48
CA ARG A 29 17.44 -3.47 16.28
C ARG A 29 16.00 -3.47 16.80
N ASN A 30 15.72 -2.60 17.76
CA ASN A 30 14.39 -2.29 18.29
C ASN A 30 13.58 -1.36 17.34
N GLU A 31 13.70 -1.53 16.01
CA GLU A 31 12.88 -0.76 15.06
C GLU A 31 11.45 -1.31 15.11
N LYS A 32 10.52 -0.53 15.68
CA LYS A 32 9.33 -1.08 16.35
C LYS A 32 8.02 -0.98 15.59
N VAL A 33 7.93 -0.27 14.46
CA VAL A 33 6.67 -0.19 13.70
C VAL A 33 6.94 0.04 12.22
N VAL A 34 6.39 -0.84 11.39
CA VAL A 34 6.18 -0.60 9.96
C VAL A 34 4.72 -0.19 9.78
N SER A 35 4.45 1.03 9.31
CA SER A 35 3.10 1.45 8.94
C SER A 35 3.02 1.79 7.46
N LEU A 36 1.95 1.37 6.80
CA LEU A 36 1.60 1.78 5.45
C LEU A 36 0.54 2.87 5.53
N GLN A 37 0.83 4.03 4.94
CA GLN A 37 -0.16 5.07 4.70
C GLN A 37 -0.59 5.00 3.24
N ILE A 38 -1.89 5.00 2.97
CA ILE A 38 -2.47 5.06 1.62
C ILE A 38 -3.35 6.30 1.54
N SER A 39 -3.07 7.14 0.55
CA SER A 39 -3.80 8.39 0.32
C SER A 39 -4.10 8.56 -1.16
N TRP A 40 -5.23 9.17 -1.48
CA TRP A 40 -5.65 9.54 -2.81
C TRP A 40 -6.32 10.92 -2.82
N SER A 41 -6.23 11.59 -3.96
CA SER A 41 -6.84 12.90 -4.15
C SER A 41 -7.27 13.09 -5.60
N GLY A 42 -8.31 13.92 -5.79
CA GLY A 42 -8.82 14.27 -7.11
C GLY A 42 -9.33 13.06 -7.92
N ILE A 43 -9.81 12.00 -7.26
CA ILE A 43 -10.34 10.82 -7.93
C ILE A 43 -11.66 11.17 -8.60
N ALA A 44 -11.78 10.86 -9.89
CA ALA A 44 -12.99 11.05 -10.69
C ALA A 44 -13.40 9.76 -11.41
N GLY A 45 -14.68 9.68 -11.77
CA GLY A 45 -15.31 8.50 -12.38
C GLY A 45 -15.92 7.54 -11.34
N PRO A 46 -16.38 6.35 -11.76
CA PRO A 46 -16.81 5.30 -10.84
C PRO A 46 -15.74 4.96 -9.79
N MET A 47 -16.07 5.14 -8.51
CA MET A 47 -15.21 4.82 -7.37
C MET A 47 -15.25 3.32 -7.06
N THR A 48 -14.75 2.51 -7.99
CA THR A 48 -14.72 1.04 -7.87
C THR A 48 -13.30 0.46 -7.92
N GLY A 49 -12.29 1.33 -8.03
CA GLY A 49 -10.90 0.96 -7.86
C GLY A 49 -10.56 0.53 -6.42
N HIS A 50 -9.48 -0.23 -6.27
CA HIS A 50 -9.04 -0.74 -4.98
C HIS A 50 -7.54 -1.04 -4.95
N LEU A 51 -6.97 -0.92 -3.76
CA LEU A 51 -5.62 -1.37 -3.46
C LEU A 51 -5.67 -2.70 -2.72
N MET A 52 -4.77 -3.61 -3.05
CA MET A 52 -4.53 -4.85 -2.32
C MET A 52 -3.17 -4.79 -1.65
N LEU A 53 -3.15 -4.92 -0.33
CA LEU A 53 -1.94 -5.25 0.43
C LEU A 53 -1.78 -6.76 0.45
N ILE A 54 -0.63 -7.23 -0.02
CA ILE A 54 -0.31 -8.65 -0.10
C ILE A 54 0.87 -8.91 0.83
N GLY A 55 0.70 -9.84 1.77
CA GLY A 55 1.75 -10.29 2.69
C GLY A 55 2.12 -11.73 2.44
N SER A 56 3.41 -12.06 2.53
CA SER A 56 3.87 -13.45 2.48
C SER A 56 5.21 -13.68 3.20
N ASN A 57 5.45 -14.93 3.60
CA ASN A 57 6.77 -15.42 4.02
C ASN A 57 7.61 -15.98 2.85
N ASP A 58 6.98 -16.17 1.69
CA ASP A 58 7.59 -16.65 0.45
C ASP A 58 7.06 -15.81 -0.72
N GLN A 59 7.96 -15.13 -1.43
CA GLN A 59 7.59 -14.26 -2.55
C GLN A 59 6.90 -15.03 -3.71
N SER A 60 7.09 -16.35 -3.79
CA SER A 60 6.48 -17.22 -4.79
C SER A 60 5.06 -17.69 -4.43
N ASN A 61 4.66 -17.58 -3.16
CA ASN A 61 3.37 -18.05 -2.67
C ASN A 61 2.67 -16.95 -1.85
N ALA A 62 1.68 -16.26 -2.43
CA ALA A 62 1.00 -15.16 -1.75
C ALA A 62 0.03 -15.67 -0.66
N GLY A 63 0.41 -15.53 0.61
CA GLY A 63 -0.36 -16.08 1.75
C GLY A 63 -1.53 -15.21 2.21
N TYR A 64 -1.36 -13.88 2.29
CA TYR A 64 -2.38 -12.96 2.81
C TYR A 64 -2.69 -11.84 1.83
N ARG A 65 -3.97 -11.47 1.75
CA ARG A 65 -4.47 -10.35 0.93
C ARG A 65 -5.48 -9.53 1.70
N LYS A 66 -5.32 -8.22 1.73
CA LYS A 66 -6.28 -7.27 2.28
C LYS A 66 -6.60 -6.20 1.24
N MET A 67 -7.88 -5.99 0.98
CA MET A 67 -8.37 -4.98 0.04
C MET A 67 -8.76 -3.69 0.77
N TYR A 68 -8.38 -2.55 0.19
CA TYR A 68 -8.78 -1.20 0.54
C TYR A 68 -9.50 -0.59 -0.66
N ARG A 69 -10.77 -0.24 -0.51
CA ARG A 69 -11.61 0.28 -1.60
C ARG A 69 -11.46 1.78 -1.68
N ILE A 70 -11.37 2.32 -2.89
CA ILE A 70 -11.51 3.76 -3.13
C ILE A 70 -13.00 4.06 -3.17
N ASN A 71 -13.51 4.74 -2.15
CA ASN A 71 -14.94 5.03 -1.95
C ASN A 71 -15.23 6.53 -1.86
N SER A 72 -14.23 7.38 -2.07
CA SER A 72 -14.32 8.84 -2.04
C SER A 72 -13.42 9.45 -3.12
N SER A 73 -13.68 10.72 -3.46
CA SER A 73 -12.83 11.48 -4.39
C SER A 73 -11.47 11.87 -3.77
N ASN A 74 -11.39 11.87 -2.43
CA ASN A 74 -10.25 12.33 -1.67
C ASN A 74 -10.25 11.69 -0.28
N ASN A 75 -9.08 11.29 0.21
CA ASN A 75 -8.83 10.94 1.61
C ASN A 75 -7.48 11.49 2.11
N PHE A 76 -6.93 12.53 1.48
CA PHE A 76 -5.61 13.05 1.82
C PHE A 76 -5.50 13.45 3.31
N ASP A 77 -6.52 14.13 3.84
CA ASP A 77 -6.57 14.56 5.24
C ASP A 77 -7.00 13.44 6.21
N ASP A 78 -7.55 12.34 5.70
CA ASP A 78 -7.98 11.16 6.46
C ASP A 78 -7.48 9.88 5.78
N SER A 79 -6.15 9.79 5.72
CA SER A 79 -5.48 8.71 5.00
C SER A 79 -5.67 7.36 5.70
N GLU A 80 -5.78 6.29 4.91
CA GLU A 80 -5.80 4.93 5.44
C GLU A 80 -4.44 4.61 6.07
N LEU A 81 -4.43 4.40 7.40
CA LEU A 81 -3.22 4.07 8.15
C LEU A 81 -3.25 2.61 8.62
N ILE A 82 -2.30 1.82 8.13
CA ILE A 82 -2.26 0.38 8.35
C ILE A 82 -1.02 0.01 9.11
N VAL A 83 -1.19 -0.55 10.31
CA VAL A 83 -0.08 -1.10 11.10
C VAL A 83 0.25 -2.49 10.57
N ILE A 84 1.46 -2.65 10.04
CA ILE A 84 1.95 -3.93 9.55
C ILE A 84 2.60 -4.66 10.73
N ARG A 85 1.92 -5.68 11.24
CA ARG A 85 2.50 -6.61 12.22
C ARG A 85 3.47 -7.55 11.50
N GLN A 86 4.57 -7.92 12.17
CA GLN A 86 5.62 -8.81 11.66
C GLN A 86 5.18 -10.28 11.58
N VAL A 87 4.02 -10.53 10.97
CA VAL A 87 3.51 -11.90 10.70
C VAL A 87 4.03 -12.42 9.37
N PHE A 88 4.38 -11.51 8.45
CA PHE A 88 4.92 -11.81 7.13
C PHE A 88 6.30 -11.16 6.96
N LYS A 89 7.22 -11.86 6.29
CA LYS A 89 8.55 -11.36 5.93
C LYS A 89 8.52 -10.32 4.81
N TYR A 90 7.61 -10.48 3.86
CA TYR A 90 7.50 -9.66 2.66
C TYR A 90 6.11 -9.06 2.52
N PHE A 91 6.06 -7.83 2.01
CA PHE A 91 4.82 -7.22 1.53
C PHE A 91 4.98 -6.59 0.16
N LYS A 92 3.88 -6.52 -0.57
CA LYS A 92 3.74 -5.66 -1.76
C LYS A 92 2.34 -5.06 -1.81
N ILE A 93 2.19 -4.04 -2.62
CA ILE A 93 0.88 -3.46 -2.94
C ILE A 93 0.58 -3.63 -4.42
N GLU A 94 -0.69 -3.88 -4.71
CA GLU A 94 -1.23 -3.88 -6.07
C GLU A 94 -2.42 -2.91 -6.11
N TYR A 95 -2.56 -2.16 -7.19
CA TYR A 95 -3.66 -1.24 -7.40
C TYR A 95 -4.38 -1.58 -8.70
N ILE A 96 -5.70 -1.66 -8.61
CA ILE A 96 -6.61 -1.95 -9.72
C ILE A 96 -7.60 -0.79 -9.86
N PRO A 97 -7.56 -0.01 -10.95
CA PRO A 97 -8.25 1.28 -11.03
C PRO A 97 -9.75 1.22 -11.32
N VAL A 98 -10.28 0.09 -11.77
CA VAL A 98 -11.68 -0.16 -12.25
C VAL A 98 -12.55 1.10 -12.31
N GLY A 99 -12.78 1.64 -13.51
CA GLY A 99 -13.70 2.78 -13.72
C GLY A 99 -13.16 4.17 -13.36
N ILE A 100 -12.09 4.29 -12.57
CA ILE A 100 -11.47 5.59 -12.27
C ILE A 100 -10.84 6.20 -13.53
N ILE A 101 -11.18 7.45 -13.82
CA ILE A 101 -10.74 8.16 -15.04
C ILE A 101 -9.55 9.10 -14.78
N SER A 102 -9.42 9.64 -13.57
CA SER A 102 -8.34 10.55 -13.18
C SER A 102 -8.15 10.60 -11.66
N GLY A 103 -7.05 11.24 -11.23
CA GLY A 103 -6.68 11.44 -9.84
C GLY A 103 -5.27 10.94 -9.53
N GLN A 104 -4.88 11.02 -8.27
CA GLN A 104 -3.56 10.58 -7.80
C GLN A 104 -3.68 9.68 -6.58
N ILE A 105 -2.80 8.69 -6.48
CA ILE A 105 -2.69 7.76 -5.35
C ILE A 105 -1.23 7.69 -4.91
N SER A 106 -1.04 7.67 -3.60
CA SER A 106 0.25 7.51 -2.94
C SER A 106 0.16 6.44 -1.87
N ALA A 107 1.24 5.68 -1.72
CA ALA A 107 1.37 4.65 -0.71
C ALA A 107 2.80 4.65 -0.14
N HIS A 108 2.92 4.97 1.14
CA HIS A 108 4.21 5.18 1.80
C HIS A 108 4.35 4.26 3.01
N LEU A 109 5.47 3.55 3.09
CA LEU A 109 5.88 2.77 4.26
C LEU A 109 6.74 3.62 5.19
N TYR A 110 6.43 3.59 6.47
CA TYR A 110 7.16 4.29 7.52
C TYR A 110 7.75 3.28 8.49
N TYR A 111 9.04 3.42 8.76
CA TYR A 111 9.79 2.72 9.81
C TYR A 111 10.14 3.73 10.89
N LYS A 112 9.89 3.38 12.16
CA LYS A 112 10.36 4.13 13.32
C LYS A 112 11.68 3.58 13.86
#